data_AF-A0A497SC87-F1
#
_entry.id   AF-A0A497SC87-F1
#
_cell.length_a   1.000
_cell.length_b   1.000
_cell.length_c   1.000
_cell.angle_alpha   90.00
_cell.angle_beta   90.00
_cell.angle_gamma   90.00
#
_symmetry.space_group_name_H-M   'P 1'
#
loop_
_entity.id
_entity.type
_entity.pdbx_description
1 polymer ?
#
loop_
_entity_poly.entity_id
_entity_poly.type
_entity_poly.pdbx_seq_one_letter_code
_entity_poly.pdbx_strand_id
1 'polypeptide(L)'
;MGYSKITDITRRYRSETMAIIFIFIALVGLAVLLIKNDASRFNANCIRCYFCINRCPVGAISLDEHGFPKINKSKCIAWVPNKNKFEWRRCGLCIRGCPTRVIDMLNTDLEERKKHTTE
;
A
#
# COMPACT_ATOMS: atom_id res chain seq x y z
N MET A 1 -27.78 -55.60 -17.78
CA MET A 1 -28.14 -54.44 -18.63
C MET A 1 -28.19 -53.08 -17.89
N GLY A 2 -27.70 -52.93 -16.64
CA GLY A 2 -27.85 -51.67 -15.86
C GLY A 2 -26.57 -50.85 -15.65
N TYR A 3 -25.39 -51.41 -15.93
CA TYR A 3 -24.11 -50.80 -15.52
C TYR A 3 -23.65 -49.63 -16.43
N SER A 4 -23.85 -49.72 -17.75
CA SER A 4 -23.37 -48.66 -18.67
C SER A 4 -24.16 -47.35 -18.57
N LYS A 5 -25.46 -47.40 -18.22
CA LYS A 5 -26.28 -46.20 -17.98
C LYS A 5 -25.84 -45.43 -16.74
N ILE A 6 -25.39 -46.12 -15.68
CA ILE A 6 -24.92 -45.50 -14.44
C ILE A 6 -23.59 -44.75 -14.68
N THR A 7 -22.68 -45.34 -15.47
CA THR A 7 -21.41 -44.69 -15.84
C THR A 7 -21.59 -43.45 -16.72
N ASP A 8 -22.61 -43.42 -17.58
CA ASP A 8 -22.93 -42.23 -18.39
C ASP A 8 -23.57 -41.11 -17.56
N ILE A 9 -24.48 -41.44 -16.62
CA ILE A 9 -25.10 -40.47 -15.71
C ILE A 9 -24.04 -39.86 -14.78
N THR A 10 -23.15 -40.66 -14.20
CA THR A 10 -22.07 -40.18 -13.31
C THR A 10 -21.02 -39.35 -14.06
N ARG A 11 -20.70 -39.68 -15.32
CA ARG A 11 -19.81 -38.88 -16.19
C ARG A 11 -20.43 -37.54 -16.59
N ARG A 12 -21.74 -37.49 -16.83
CA ARG A 12 -22.48 -36.27 -17.18
C ARG A 12 -22.66 -35.33 -15.98
N TYR A 13 -22.99 -35.87 -14.81
CA TYR A 13 -23.05 -35.10 -13.56
C TYR A 13 -21.69 -34.48 -13.21
N ARG A 14 -20.59 -35.25 -13.35
CA ARG A 14 -19.22 -34.76 -13.18
C ARG A 14 -18.86 -33.62 -14.14
N SER A 15 -19.37 -33.61 -15.36
CA SER A 15 -19.17 -32.52 -16.33
C SER A 15 -19.89 -31.23 -15.92
N GLU A 16 -21.14 -31.32 -15.48
CA GLU A 16 -21.93 -30.13 -15.10
C GLU A 16 -21.46 -29.52 -13.78
N THR A 17 -21.08 -30.34 -12.79
CA THR A 17 -20.50 -29.84 -11.54
C THR A 17 -19.16 -29.14 -11.80
N MET A 18 -18.33 -29.65 -12.71
CA MET A 18 -17.07 -29.02 -13.08
C MET A 18 -17.30 -27.67 -13.76
N ALA A 19 -18.29 -27.56 -14.66
CA ALA A 19 -18.62 -26.30 -15.32
C ALA A 19 -19.04 -25.20 -14.31
N ILE A 20 -19.84 -25.56 -13.30
CA ILE A 20 -20.24 -24.61 -12.24
C ILE A 20 -19.04 -24.14 -11.43
N ILE A 21 -18.11 -25.04 -11.09
CA ILE A 21 -16.87 -24.69 -10.37
C ILE A 21 -16.01 -23.73 -11.21
N PHE A 22 -15.86 -23.98 -12.51
CA PHE A 22 -15.12 -23.07 -13.40
C PHE A 22 -15.76 -21.69 -13.49
N ILE A 23 -17.09 -21.61 -13.59
CA ILE A 23 -17.81 -20.34 -13.59
C ILE A 23 -17.61 -19.62 -12.25
N PHE A 24 -17.68 -20.33 -11.12
CA PHE A 24 -17.48 -19.73 -9.81
C PHE A 24 -16.04 -19.22 -9.62
N ILE A 25 -15.03 -19.99 -10.03
CA ILE A 25 -13.62 -19.58 -10.00
C ILE A 25 -13.39 -18.37 -10.92
N ALA A 26 -13.98 -18.35 -12.11
CA ALA A 26 -13.89 -17.21 -13.03
C ALA A 26 -14.54 -15.95 -12.44
N LEU A 27 -15.70 -16.08 -11.79
CA LEU A 27 -16.40 -14.97 -11.13
C LEU A 27 -15.60 -14.44 -9.93
N VAL A 28 -15.08 -15.33 -9.07
CA VAL A 28 -14.24 -14.94 -7.92
C VAL A 28 -12.92 -14.32 -8.39
N GLY A 29 -12.28 -14.91 -9.41
CA GLY A 29 -11.05 -14.39 -10.00
C GLY A 29 -11.25 -13.01 -10.62
N LEU A 30 -12.35 -12.78 -11.34
CA LEU A 30 -12.71 -11.48 -11.88
C LEU A 30 -12.98 -10.46 -10.75
N ALA A 31 -13.67 -10.88 -9.68
CA ALA A 31 -13.92 -10.01 -8.53
C ALA A 31 -12.63 -9.53 -7.86
N VAL A 32 -11.61 -10.41 -7.71
CA VAL A 32 -10.31 -10.04 -7.12
C VAL A 32 -9.58 -8.97 -7.95
N LEU A 33 -9.70 -8.99 -9.28
CA LEU A 33 -9.10 -7.96 -10.15
C LEU A 33 -9.73 -6.57 -9.96
N LEU A 34 -10.96 -6.51 -9.42
CA LEU A 34 -11.65 -5.27 -9.11
C LEU A 34 -11.36 -4.76 -7.70
N ILE A 35 -10.69 -5.55 -6.86
CA ILE A 35 -10.28 -5.12 -5.51
C ILE A 35 -9.03 -4.25 -5.63
N LYS A 36 -9.22 -2.94 -5.48
CA LYS A 36 -8.11 -1.99 -5.40
C LYS A 36 -7.46 -2.08 -4.02
N ASN A 37 -6.26 -2.66 -3.95
CA ASN A 37 -5.46 -2.63 -2.73
C ASN A 37 -4.58 -1.37 -2.70
N ASP A 38 -5.05 -0.33 -2.00
CA ASP A 38 -4.37 0.97 -1.92
C ASP A 38 -3.32 1.05 -0.79
N ALA A 39 -2.93 -0.10 -0.21
CA ALA A 39 -1.90 -0.15 0.82
C ALA A 39 -0.57 0.41 0.31
N SER A 40 -0.16 1.57 0.85
CA SER A 40 1.13 2.18 0.53
C SER A 40 2.27 1.35 1.14
N ARG A 41 3.43 1.31 0.48
CA ARG A 41 4.67 0.71 1.02
C ARG A 41 5.05 1.39 2.33
N PHE A 42 4.76 2.67 2.46
CA PHE A 42 4.91 3.45 3.66
C PHE A 42 4.08 2.86 4.79
N ASN A 43 2.79 2.63 4.56
CA ASN A 43 1.90 2.09 5.57
C ASN A 43 2.27 0.65 5.96
N ALA A 44 2.77 -0.14 5.01
CA ALA A 44 3.21 -1.51 5.26
C ALA A 44 4.50 -1.59 6.12
N ASN A 45 5.44 -0.64 5.94
CA ASN A 45 6.76 -0.68 6.57
C ASN A 45 6.94 0.31 7.74
N CYS A 46 6.03 1.27 7.90
CA CYS A 46 6.09 2.23 9.00
C CYS A 46 5.56 1.58 10.29
N ILE A 47 6.47 1.30 11.22
CA ILE A 47 6.14 0.72 12.54
C ILE A 47 5.56 1.73 13.54
N ARG A 48 5.29 2.97 13.11
CA ARG A 48 4.70 4.04 13.94
C ARG A 48 5.43 4.27 15.27
N CYS A 49 6.77 4.21 15.26
CA CYS A 49 7.59 4.50 16.44
C CYS A 49 7.65 5.98 16.81
N TYR A 50 7.10 6.87 15.97
CA TYR A 50 7.03 8.33 16.16
C TYR A 50 8.35 9.07 16.38
N PHE A 51 9.50 8.41 16.18
CA PHE A 51 10.83 9.03 16.27
C PHE A 51 10.94 10.29 15.41
N CYS A 52 10.40 10.24 14.18
CA CYS A 52 10.46 11.35 13.24
C CYS A 52 9.74 12.61 13.74
N ILE A 53 8.63 12.45 14.47
CA ILE A 53 7.86 13.56 15.07
C ILE A 53 8.69 14.16 16.20
N ASN A 54 9.14 13.32 17.13
CA ASN A 54 9.86 13.75 18.34
C ASN A 54 11.20 14.43 18.01
N ARG A 55 11.86 14.02 16.93
CA ARG A 55 13.17 14.56 16.56
C ARG A 55 13.12 15.73 15.58
N CYS A 56 11.94 16.10 15.07
CA CYS A 56 11.81 17.21 14.15
C CYS A 56 12.05 18.55 14.88
N PRO A 57 13.13 19.30 14.59
CA PRO A 57 13.48 20.51 15.34
C PRO A 57 12.50 21.67 15.11
N VAL A 58 11.71 21.61 14.03
CA VAL A 58 10.75 22.63 13.63
C VAL A 58 9.29 22.18 13.77
N GLY A 59 9.05 20.99 14.33
CA GLY A 59 7.70 20.46 14.50
C GLY A 59 6.92 20.37 13.18
N ALA A 60 7.60 20.05 12.07
CA ALA A 60 6.99 20.01 10.74
C ALA A 60 6.23 18.69 10.46
N ILE A 61 6.23 17.73 11.38
CA ILE A 61 5.62 16.41 11.18
C ILE A 61 4.45 16.25 12.13
N SER A 62 3.25 16.01 11.60
CA SER A 62 2.02 15.71 12.34
C SER A 62 1.57 14.26 12.08
N LEU A 63 0.49 13.83 12.71
CA LEU A 63 -0.17 12.56 12.39
C LEU A 63 -1.31 12.80 11.40
N ASP A 64 -1.55 11.82 10.51
CA ASP A 64 -2.78 11.74 9.72
C ASP A 64 -3.89 11.00 10.48
N GLU A 65 -5.04 10.85 9.82
CA GLU A 65 -6.23 10.17 10.34
C GLU A 65 -6.02 8.68 10.70
N HIS A 66 -4.96 8.07 10.16
CA HIS A 66 -4.61 6.69 10.38
C HIS A 66 -3.42 6.52 11.34
N GLY A 67 -2.92 7.61 11.92
CA GLY A 67 -1.80 7.61 12.86
C GLY A 67 -0.43 7.47 12.19
N PHE A 68 -0.32 7.78 10.90
CA PHE A 68 0.94 7.83 10.18
C PHE A 68 1.54 9.25 10.17
N PRO A 69 2.87 9.38 10.20
CA PRO A 69 3.52 10.69 10.12
C PRO A 69 3.28 11.38 8.77
N LYS A 70 2.83 12.63 8.80
CA LYS A 70 2.60 13.50 7.64
C LYS A 70 3.47 14.75 7.74
N ILE A 71 4.22 15.07 6.69
CA ILE A 71 5.15 16.21 6.68
C ILE A 71 4.46 17.45 6.12
N ASN A 72 4.50 18.56 6.86
CA ASN A 72 4.09 19.86 6.39
C ASN A 72 5.23 20.54 5.61
N LYS A 73 5.05 20.72 4.29
CA LYS A 73 6.07 21.31 3.41
C LYS A 73 6.44 22.75 3.78
N SER A 74 5.45 23.55 4.19
CA SER A 74 5.67 24.96 4.57
C SER A 74 6.60 25.12 5.79
N LYS A 75 6.57 24.16 6.72
CA LYS A 75 7.40 24.19 7.94
C LYS A 75 8.73 23.43 7.79
N CYS A 76 8.83 22.52 6.83
CA CYS A 76 9.97 21.62 6.71
C CYS A 76 11.18 22.31 6.06
N ILE A 77 12.28 22.45 6.80
CA ILE A 77 13.54 23.06 6.31
C ILE A 77 14.12 22.30 5.10
N ALA A 78 13.85 21.00 4.98
CA ALA A 78 14.31 20.19 3.86
C ALA A 78 13.52 20.45 2.57
N TRP A 79 12.31 21.04 2.64
CA TRP A 79 11.50 21.29 1.46
C TRP A 79 12.05 22.46 0.64
N VAL A 80 12.15 22.29 -0.68
CA VAL A 80 12.56 23.34 -1.62
C VAL A 80 11.39 23.64 -2.56
N PRO A 81 10.60 24.71 -2.30
CA PRO A 81 9.40 25.03 -3.07
C PRO A 81 9.66 25.12 -4.58
N ASN A 82 10.70 25.84 -4.99
CA ASN A 82 11.03 26.07 -6.40
C ASN A 82 11.45 24.80 -7.15
N LYS A 83 11.81 23.72 -6.43
CA LYS A 83 12.19 22.43 -7.02
C LYS A 83 11.13 21.35 -6.79
N ASN A 84 10.06 21.67 -6.07
CA ASN A 84 9.03 20.74 -5.62
C ASN A 84 9.60 19.43 -5.02
N LYS A 85 10.71 19.54 -4.25
CA LYS A 85 11.47 18.38 -3.77
C LYS A 85 12.10 18.64 -2.41
N PHE A 86 12.26 17.57 -1.62
CA PHE A 86 13.06 17.58 -0.41
C PHE A 86 14.57 17.45 -0.72
N GLU A 87 15.37 18.36 -0.19
CA GLU A 87 16.84 18.31 -0.20
C GLU A 87 17.38 17.92 1.18
N TRP A 88 17.66 16.63 1.36
CA TRP A 88 18.10 16.05 2.64
C TRP A 88 19.45 16.56 3.14
N ARG A 89 20.21 17.24 2.28
CA ARG A 89 21.42 17.98 2.68
C ARG A 89 21.11 19.12 3.64
N ARG A 90 19.88 19.66 3.61
CA ARG A 90 19.42 20.72 4.53
C ARG A 90 18.94 20.15 5.86
N CYS A 91 18.13 19.10 5.82
CA CYS A 91 17.66 18.38 7.00
C CYS A 91 17.23 16.95 6.61
N GLY A 92 17.53 15.97 7.46
CA GLY A 92 17.21 14.56 7.19
C GLY A 92 17.13 13.69 8.45
N LEU A 93 16.88 14.30 9.61
CA LEU A 93 16.85 13.60 10.90
C LEU A 93 15.79 12.49 10.92
N CYS A 94 14.62 12.73 10.33
CA CYS A 94 13.57 11.74 10.19
C CYS A 94 14.01 10.54 9.35
N ILE A 95 14.72 10.76 8.23
CA ILE A 95 15.26 9.67 7.40
C ILE A 95 16.33 8.89 8.16
N ARG A 96 17.30 9.59 8.74
CA ARG A 96 18.46 8.96 9.39
C ARG A 96 18.08 8.13 10.61
N GLY A 97 17.07 8.56 11.37
CA GLY A 97 16.60 7.84 12.55
C GLY A 97 15.42 6.91 12.31
N CYS A 98 14.96 6.75 11.06
CA CYS A 98 13.89 5.80 10.76
C CYS A 98 14.43 4.36 10.78
N PRO A 99 14.04 3.51 11.75
CA PRO A 99 14.59 2.16 11.88
C PRO A 99 14.25 1.27 10.67
N THR A 100 13.10 1.49 10.03
CA THR A 100 12.67 0.76 8.83
C THR A 100 13.05 1.45 7.53
N ARG A 101 13.70 2.63 7.60
CA ARG A 101 14.09 3.46 6.45
C ARG A 101 12.97 3.81 5.47
N VAL A 102 11.71 3.66 5.89
CA VAL A 102 10.56 3.82 5.01
C VAL A 102 10.39 5.25 4.48
N ILE A 103 10.84 6.25 5.24
CA ILE A 103 10.80 7.67 4.83
C ILE A 103 11.75 7.93 3.64
N ASP A 104 12.83 7.17 3.51
CA ASP A 104 13.75 7.26 2.36
C ASP A 104 13.06 6.85 1.05
N MET A 105 12.14 5.87 1.12
CA MET A 105 11.39 5.38 -0.04
C MET A 105 10.43 6.43 -0.63
N LEU A 106 9.94 7.38 0.18
CA LEU A 106 9.15 8.52 -0.30
C LEU A 106 9.94 9.42 -1.27
N ASN A 107 11.27 9.27 -1.35
CA ASN A 107 12.05 9.95 -2.36
C ASN A 107 11.88 9.37 -3.76
N THR A 108 11.75 8.05 -3.84
CA THR A 108 11.70 7.31 -5.10
C THR A 108 10.27 7.19 -5.61
N ASP A 109 9.27 7.15 -4.72
CA ASP A 109 7.86 7.07 -5.08
C ASP A 109 7.17 8.44 -4.86
N LEU A 110 6.93 9.16 -5.96
CA LEU A 110 6.31 10.48 -5.93
C LEU A 110 4.82 10.43 -5.58
N GLU A 111 4.11 9.36 -5.92
CA GLU A 111 2.69 9.21 -5.57
C GLU A 111 2.52 8.94 -4.08
N GLU A 112 3.38 8.09 -3.54
CA GLU A 112 3.42 7.84 -2.11
C GLU A 112 3.78 9.10 -1.31
N ARG A 113 4.74 9.89 -1.82
CA ARG A 113 5.09 11.18 -1.23
C ARG A 113 3.89 12.13 -1.13
N LYS A 114 3.03 12.19 -2.16
CA LYS A 114 1.84 13.07 -2.14
C LYS A 114 0.87 12.70 -1.02
N LYS A 115 0.72 11.40 -0.70
CA LYS A 115 -0.18 10.94 0.38
C LYS A 115 0.27 11.41 1.76
N HIS A 116 1.59 11.44 1.99
CA HIS A 116 2.17 11.69 3.32
C HIS A 116 2.80 13.07 3.49
N THR A 117 2.53 14.01 2.57
CA THR A 117 3.00 15.41 2.67
C THR A 117 1.89 16.39 2.32
N THR A 118 1.72 17.46 3.09
CA THR A 118 0.77 18.54 2.72
C THR A 118 1.40 19.48 1.71
N GLU A 119 0.60 20.13 0.87
CA GLU A 119 1.04 21.30 0.10
C GLU A 119 1.35 22.50 1.00
#